data_AF-A0A1G6KQL7-F1
#
_entry.id   AF-A0A1G6KQL7-F1
#
_cell.length_a   1.000
_cell.length_b   1.000
_cell.length_c   1.000
_cell.angle_alpha   90.00
_cell.angle_beta   90.00
_cell.angle_gamma   90.00
#
_symmetry.space_group_name_H-M   'P 1'
#
loop_
_entity.id
_entity.type
_entity.pdbx_description
1 polymer ?
#
loop_
_entity_poly.entity_id
_entity_poly.type
_entity_poly.pdbx_seq_one_letter_code
_entity_poly.pdbx_strand_id
1 'polypeptide(L)'
;MSVLENAKKYDCPLKFTASDGESGWTNIVFDFNGTVIKSDISYLGYQPSALLEATRIFHSHEISYDEGYGYSHIDIEKTEDVGSPEGIWDVVPMVVGFQWDEEPMLTTWYIIREAKDIGKKDFPLIIKITRTTDKVVNHEFTIHYRDLCYAVSKCYTELLKRYGFSGYFHRSYGDDINIRQLLEIKGYALGLTSNLYAEDETKSYRLQLTPDEELELLKMDM
;
A
#
# COMPACT_ATOMS: atom_id res chain seq x y z
N MET A 1 11.86 -26.65 -4.84
CA MET A 1 10.48 -26.18 -4.66
C MET A 1 10.53 -24.68 -4.72
N SER A 2 9.87 -24.06 -5.70
CA SER A 2 9.88 -22.60 -5.84
C SER A 2 9.13 -21.98 -4.66
N VAL A 3 9.59 -20.83 -4.16
CA VAL A 3 8.92 -20.12 -3.07
C VAL A 3 7.46 -19.82 -3.43
N LEU A 4 7.17 -19.66 -4.72
CA LEU A 4 5.87 -19.37 -5.30
C LEU A 4 4.86 -20.52 -5.21
N GLU A 5 5.30 -21.76 -5.02
CA GLU A 5 4.42 -22.91 -4.78
C GLU A 5 3.62 -22.76 -3.46
N ASN A 6 4.11 -21.91 -2.55
CA ASN A 6 3.44 -21.60 -1.29
C ASN A 6 2.47 -20.42 -1.38
N ALA A 7 2.36 -19.75 -2.54
CA ALA A 7 1.43 -18.65 -2.74
C ALA A 7 -0.01 -19.16 -2.59
N LYS A 8 -0.75 -18.57 -1.65
CA LYS A 8 -2.13 -18.99 -1.37
C LYS A 8 -3.11 -18.16 -2.19
N LYS A 9 -4.06 -18.82 -2.85
CA LYS A 9 -5.28 -18.16 -3.33
C LYS A 9 -5.95 -17.48 -2.14
N TYR A 10 -6.31 -16.20 -2.30
CA TYR A 10 -6.82 -15.38 -1.23
C TYR A 10 -8.12 -14.72 -1.70
N ASP A 11 -9.19 -14.88 -0.93
CA ASP A 11 -10.49 -14.28 -1.25
C ASP A 11 -10.58 -12.92 -0.54
N CYS A 12 -10.17 -11.87 -1.25
CA CYS A 12 -10.15 -10.51 -0.70
C CYS A 12 -11.52 -9.84 -0.89
N PRO A 13 -12.14 -9.30 0.18
CA PRO A 13 -13.42 -8.61 0.10
C PRO A 13 -13.31 -7.20 -0.51
N LEU A 14 -12.09 -6.66 -0.59
CA LEU A 14 -11.81 -5.33 -1.15
C LEU A 14 -11.51 -5.43 -2.65
N LYS A 15 -12.02 -4.47 -3.43
CA LYS A 15 -11.72 -4.38 -4.86
C LYS A 15 -11.29 -2.98 -5.21
N PHE A 16 -10.01 -2.81 -5.53
CA PHE A 16 -9.45 -1.55 -6.01
C PHE A 16 -9.11 -1.69 -7.49
N THR A 17 -9.54 -0.72 -8.29
CA THR A 17 -9.25 -0.69 -9.72
C THR A 17 -8.77 0.69 -10.12
N ALA A 18 -7.69 0.74 -10.89
CA ALA A 18 -7.16 1.97 -11.47
C ALA A 18 -7.30 1.96 -13.00
N SER A 19 -7.54 3.13 -13.57
CA SER A 19 -7.60 3.37 -15.00
C SER A 19 -7.11 4.78 -15.35
N ASP A 20 -6.83 5.01 -16.63
CA ASP A 20 -6.58 6.35 -17.13
C ASP A 20 -7.84 7.21 -17.01
N GLY A 21 -7.67 8.42 -16.48
CA GLY A 21 -8.64 9.50 -16.47
C GLY A 21 -8.40 10.50 -17.60
N GLU A 22 -9.26 11.49 -17.71
CA GLU A 22 -9.07 12.59 -18.66
C GLU A 22 -7.86 13.45 -18.27
N SER A 23 -7.24 14.11 -19.26
CA SER A 23 -6.16 15.09 -19.03
C SER A 23 -4.96 14.57 -18.23
N GLY A 24 -4.68 13.26 -18.29
CA GLY A 24 -3.55 12.65 -17.60
C GLY A 24 -3.80 12.30 -16.14
N TRP A 25 -5.03 12.41 -15.66
CA TRP A 25 -5.41 12.02 -14.31
C TRP A 25 -5.47 10.50 -14.18
N THR A 26 -5.43 10.00 -12.94
CA THR A 26 -5.61 8.59 -12.64
C THR A 26 -6.92 8.39 -11.90
N ASN A 27 -7.86 7.66 -12.51
CA ASN A 27 -9.08 7.26 -11.82
C ASN A 27 -8.80 6.02 -10.98
N ILE A 28 -9.11 6.07 -9.68
CA ILE A 28 -9.09 4.90 -8.80
C ILE A 28 -10.47 4.74 -8.16
N VAL A 29 -11.01 3.53 -8.28
CA VAL A 29 -12.25 3.11 -7.64
C VAL A 29 -11.94 2.14 -6.51
N PHE A 30 -12.41 2.46 -5.32
CA PHE A 30 -12.30 1.64 -4.12
C PHE A 30 -13.68 1.06 -3.78
N ASP A 31 -13.77 -0.26 -3.71
CA ASP A 31 -14.93 -0.97 -3.17
C ASP A 31 -14.57 -1.57 -1.81
N PHE A 32 -15.07 -0.92 -0.75
CA PHE A 32 -14.99 -1.40 0.62
C PHE A 32 -16.26 -2.20 0.95
N ASN A 33 -16.31 -3.45 0.47
CA ASN A 33 -17.40 -4.39 0.75
C ASN A 33 -18.80 -3.82 0.47
N GLY A 34 -18.99 -3.24 -0.72
CA GLY A 34 -20.23 -2.64 -1.21
C GLY A 34 -20.28 -1.12 -1.10
N THR A 35 -19.38 -0.50 -0.33
CA THR A 35 -19.24 0.97 -0.30
C THR A 35 -18.21 1.41 -1.33
N VAL A 36 -18.68 2.10 -2.37
CA VAL A 36 -17.83 2.53 -3.49
C VAL A 36 -17.40 3.99 -3.33
N ILE A 37 -16.09 4.23 -3.35
CA ILE A 37 -15.47 5.55 -3.40
C ILE A 37 -14.73 5.67 -4.73
N LYS A 38 -14.95 6.75 -5.45
CA LYS A 38 -14.24 7.06 -6.71
C LYS A 38 -13.39 8.30 -6.51
N SER A 39 -12.13 8.20 -6.91
CA SER A 39 -11.16 9.28 -6.87
C SER A 39 -10.57 9.53 -8.25
N ASP A 40 -10.53 10.80 -8.66
CA ASP A 40 -9.93 11.25 -9.92
C ASP A 40 -8.68 12.06 -9.62
N ILE A 41 -7.52 11.41 -9.57
CA ILE A 41 -6.30 11.95 -8.98
C ILE A 41 -5.54 12.75 -10.04
N SER A 42 -5.33 14.04 -9.79
CA SER A 42 -4.51 14.90 -10.64
C SER A 42 -3.01 14.67 -10.40
N TYR A 43 -2.20 15.06 -11.39
CA TYR A 43 -0.74 15.06 -11.25
C TYR A 43 -0.21 16.24 -10.43
N LEU A 44 -1.06 17.22 -10.09
CA LEU A 44 -0.69 18.48 -9.43
C LEU A 44 -0.58 18.34 -7.90
N GLY A 45 -1.14 17.26 -7.33
CA GLY A 45 -1.05 16.93 -5.90
C GLY A 45 -0.13 15.74 -5.60
N TYR A 46 -0.36 15.06 -4.47
CA TYR A 46 0.33 13.80 -4.19
C TYR A 46 -0.10 12.74 -5.20
N GLN A 47 0.82 11.86 -5.57
CA GLN A 47 0.63 10.96 -6.69
C GLN A 47 -0.14 9.69 -6.30
N PRO A 48 -0.72 8.96 -7.29
CA PRO A 48 -1.43 7.71 -7.02
C PRO A 48 -0.61 6.72 -6.18
N SER A 49 0.70 6.65 -6.46
CA SER A 49 1.70 5.81 -5.77
C SER A 49 1.70 5.97 -4.24
N ALA A 50 1.25 7.11 -3.70
CA ALA A 50 1.12 7.36 -2.27
C ALA A 50 0.32 6.24 -1.54
N LEU A 51 -0.68 5.65 -2.19
CA LEU A 51 -1.42 4.52 -1.62
C LEU A 51 -0.56 3.26 -1.49
N LEU A 52 0.26 2.96 -2.50
CA LEU A 52 1.21 1.83 -2.44
C LEU A 52 2.23 2.05 -1.33
N GLU A 53 2.79 3.25 -1.28
CA GLU A 53 3.79 3.68 -0.32
C GLU A 53 3.26 3.63 1.12
N ALA A 54 2.10 4.23 1.36
CA ALA A 54 1.42 4.22 2.66
C ALA A 54 1.06 2.80 3.10
N THR A 55 0.62 1.94 2.18
CA THR A 55 0.34 0.52 2.48
C THR A 55 1.62 -0.22 2.87
N ARG A 56 2.73 0.02 2.17
CA ARG A 56 4.00 -0.67 2.42
C ARG A 56 4.62 -0.29 3.76
N ILE A 57 4.40 0.90 4.28
CA ILE A 57 5.02 1.37 5.53
C ILE A 57 4.71 0.50 6.74
N PHE A 58 3.53 -0.11 6.79
CA PHE A 58 3.17 -1.03 7.86
C PHE A 58 4.00 -2.33 7.85
N HIS A 59 4.84 -2.53 6.82
CA HIS A 59 5.73 -3.67 6.58
C HIS A 59 7.23 -3.28 6.49
N SER A 60 7.65 -2.06 6.85
CA SER A 60 9.06 -1.62 6.70
C SER A 60 9.84 -1.50 8.02
N HIS A 61 11.11 -1.91 8.03
CA HIS A 61 12.13 -1.57 9.05
C HIS A 61 12.90 -0.29 8.72
N GLU A 62 12.87 0.13 7.46
CA GLU A 62 13.54 1.33 6.98
C GLU A 62 12.53 2.46 6.95
N ILE A 63 12.21 3.00 8.13
CA ILE A 63 11.74 4.38 8.25
C ILE A 63 13.01 5.20 8.48
N SER A 64 13.89 5.27 7.46
CA SER A 64 15.05 6.15 7.54
C SER A 64 14.53 7.59 7.51
N TYR A 65 14.40 8.21 8.69
CA TYR A 65 14.13 9.65 8.81
C TYR A 65 15.28 10.50 8.29
N ASP A 66 16.47 9.90 8.09
CA ASP A 66 17.66 10.57 7.58
C ASP A 66 18.02 10.09 6.17
N GLU A 67 18.25 11.09 5.30
CA GLU A 67 18.92 11.01 4.00
C GLU A 67 18.15 10.40 2.81
N GLY A 68 17.35 11.24 2.13
CA GLY A 68 17.25 11.23 0.66
C GLY A 68 16.45 10.11 -0.02
N TYR A 69 15.95 9.11 0.69
CA TYR A 69 15.05 8.09 0.14
C TYR A 69 13.58 8.49 0.24
N GLY A 70 13.19 9.47 -0.57
CA GLY A 70 12.00 9.42 -1.42
C GLY A 70 10.62 9.07 -0.84
N TYR A 71 10.32 9.35 0.43
CA TYR A 71 8.92 9.38 0.88
C TYR A 71 8.31 10.76 0.58
N SER A 72 8.13 11.10 -0.70
CA SER A 72 7.69 12.44 -1.10
C SER A 72 6.20 12.68 -0.88
N HIS A 73 5.43 11.62 -0.59
CA HIS A 73 3.98 11.68 -0.71
C HIS A 73 3.16 11.16 0.49
N ILE A 74 3.78 11.06 1.66
CA ILE A 74 3.12 10.50 2.85
C ILE A 74 3.57 11.23 4.12
N ASP A 75 2.72 11.19 5.14
CA ASP A 75 2.98 11.73 6.46
C ASP A 75 2.88 10.62 7.50
N ILE A 76 3.97 10.33 8.21
CA ILE A 76 3.94 9.43 9.38
C ILE A 76 3.64 10.28 10.62
N GLU A 77 2.37 10.37 10.99
CA GLU A 77 1.91 11.25 12.07
C GLU A 77 2.18 10.68 13.47
N LYS A 78 2.24 9.34 13.59
CA LYS A 78 2.46 8.68 14.87
C LYS A 78 3.25 7.39 14.70
N THR A 79 4.19 7.17 15.61
CA THR A 79 4.92 5.91 15.78
C THR A 79 4.81 5.39 17.22
N GLU A 80 5.08 4.10 17.42
CA GLU A 80 5.24 3.46 18.73
C GLU A 80 6.66 2.88 18.82
N ASP A 81 7.35 3.04 19.95
CA ASP A 81 8.65 2.42 20.20
C ASP A 81 8.43 1.03 20.80
N VAL A 82 8.95 -0.02 20.14
CA VAL A 82 8.81 -1.40 20.63
C VAL A 82 10.07 -1.95 21.30
N GLY A 83 11.15 -1.17 21.37
CA GLY A 83 12.39 -1.54 22.06
C GLY A 83 13.14 -2.71 21.41
N SER A 84 14.34 -2.44 20.89
CA SER A 84 15.28 -3.49 20.46
C SER A 84 16.24 -3.89 21.59
N PRO A 85 16.55 -5.18 21.80
CA PRO A 85 17.63 -5.60 22.70
C PRO A 85 19.01 -5.01 22.35
N GLU A 86 19.18 -4.54 21.11
CA GLU A 86 20.47 -4.08 20.56
C GLU A 86 20.50 -2.57 20.27
N GLY A 87 19.46 -1.81 20.65
CA GLY A 87 19.48 -0.34 20.62
C GLY A 87 19.43 0.30 19.23
N ILE A 88 19.01 -0.44 18.20
CA ILE A 88 18.75 0.12 16.87
C ILE A 88 17.23 0.26 16.75
N TRP A 89 16.78 1.50 16.65
CA TRP A 89 15.40 2.01 16.71
C TRP A 89 14.37 1.19 15.91
N ASP A 90 13.58 0.36 16.59
CA ASP A 90 12.41 -0.28 16.02
C ASP A 90 11.16 0.59 16.33
N VAL A 91 10.97 1.65 15.56
CA VAL A 91 9.71 2.41 15.58
C VAL A 91 8.67 1.77 14.66
N VAL A 92 7.46 1.58 15.17
CA VAL A 92 6.34 1.00 14.42
C VAL A 92 5.42 2.14 13.99
N PRO A 93 5.11 2.29 12.69
CA PRO A 93 4.22 3.35 12.22
C PRO A 93 2.77 3.05 12.63
N MET A 94 2.14 3.99 13.33
CA MET A 94 0.79 3.82 13.88
C MET A 94 -0.25 4.57 13.08
N VAL A 95 0.11 5.75 12.57
CA VAL A 95 -0.76 6.57 11.72
C VAL A 95 0.03 7.03 10.52
N VAL A 96 -0.47 6.71 9.33
CA VAL A 96 0.11 7.11 8.04
C VAL A 96 -0.97 7.85 7.26
N GLY A 97 -0.67 9.07 6.84
CA GLY A 97 -1.55 9.93 6.07
C GLY A 97 -1.00 10.25 4.69
N PHE A 98 -1.89 10.58 3.75
CA PHE A 98 -1.55 11.21 2.47
C PHE A 98 -2.78 11.94 1.91
N GLN A 99 -2.62 12.75 0.86
CA GLN A 99 -3.70 13.55 0.29
C GLN A 99 -3.71 13.53 -1.23
N TRP A 100 -4.82 13.22 -1.87
CA TRP A 100 -4.97 13.39 -3.32
C TRP A 100 -5.69 14.67 -3.66
N ASP A 101 -5.15 15.38 -4.66
CA ASP A 101 -5.82 16.49 -5.30
C ASP A 101 -6.66 15.97 -6.48
N GLU A 102 -7.97 16.14 -6.38
CA GLU A 102 -8.96 15.70 -7.37
C GLU A 102 -9.72 16.87 -8.01
N GLU A 103 -9.27 18.14 -7.82
CA GLU A 103 -9.84 19.40 -8.34
C GLU A 103 -11.37 19.41 -8.66
N PRO A 104 -12.23 20.10 -7.87
CA PRO A 104 -11.94 21.09 -6.84
C PRO A 104 -11.84 20.48 -5.42
N MET A 105 -11.58 19.18 -5.34
CA MET A 105 -11.68 18.42 -4.09
C MET A 105 -10.32 17.94 -3.62
N LEU A 106 -10.10 18.01 -2.31
CA LEU A 106 -9.00 17.30 -1.66
C LEU A 106 -9.53 16.04 -0.96
N THR A 107 -8.86 14.91 -1.18
CA THR A 107 -9.15 13.65 -0.51
C THR A 107 -7.99 13.27 0.40
N THR A 108 -8.21 13.38 1.70
CA THR A 108 -7.23 13.00 2.73
C THR A 108 -7.48 11.58 3.18
N TRP A 109 -6.42 10.78 3.24
CA TRP A 109 -6.43 9.42 3.75
C TRP A 109 -5.65 9.32 5.05
N TYR A 110 -6.16 8.51 5.96
CA TYR A 110 -5.44 8.04 7.14
C TYR A 110 -5.57 6.54 7.28
N ILE A 111 -4.44 5.87 7.43
CA ILE A 111 -4.33 4.44 7.70
C ILE A 111 -3.81 4.30 9.13
N ILE A 112 -4.59 3.67 10.00
CA ILE A 112 -4.36 3.67 11.43
C ILE A 112 -4.27 2.22 11.94
N ARG A 113 -3.18 1.92 12.64
CA ARG A 113 -2.96 0.69 13.41
C ARG A 113 -3.16 0.98 14.89
N GLU A 114 -3.77 0.07 15.63
CA GLU A 114 -3.87 0.17 17.09
C GLU A 114 -2.67 -0.50 17.78
N ALA A 115 -2.25 0.02 18.94
CA ALA A 115 -1.08 -0.51 19.67
C ALA A 115 -1.21 -1.99 20.06
N LYS A 116 -2.44 -2.44 20.36
CA LYS A 116 -2.74 -3.84 20.68
C LYS A 116 -2.48 -4.82 19.53
N ASP A 117 -2.26 -4.31 18.32
CA ASP A 117 -2.06 -5.09 17.11
C ASP A 117 -0.60 -5.21 16.69
N ILE A 118 0.30 -4.51 17.39
CA ILE A 118 1.74 -4.75 17.31
C ILE A 118 2.01 -6.21 17.70
N GLY A 119 2.96 -6.88 17.03
CA GLY A 119 3.23 -8.30 17.27
C GLY A 119 2.41 -9.25 16.39
N LYS A 120 1.30 -8.79 15.81
CA LYS A 120 0.36 -9.67 15.11
C LYS A 120 0.78 -9.92 13.66
N LYS A 121 0.64 -11.18 13.24
CA LYS A 121 0.92 -11.64 11.86
C LYS A 121 0.05 -10.94 10.83
N ASP A 122 -1.22 -10.74 11.15
CA ASP A 122 -2.19 -9.94 10.41
C ASP A 122 -3.07 -9.21 11.43
N PHE A 123 -3.54 -8.03 11.06
CA PHE A 123 -4.19 -7.10 11.99
C PHE A 123 -5.19 -6.20 11.28
N PRO A 124 -6.23 -5.75 11.99
CA PRO A 124 -7.12 -4.74 11.47
C PRO A 124 -6.41 -3.38 11.37
N LEU A 125 -6.77 -2.63 10.34
CA LEU A 125 -6.45 -1.24 10.12
C LEU A 125 -7.75 -0.44 10.06
N ILE A 126 -7.73 0.74 10.65
CA ILE A 126 -8.80 1.74 10.50
C ILE A 126 -8.38 2.66 9.36
N ILE A 127 -9.20 2.70 8.29
CA ILE A 127 -9.02 3.58 7.15
C ILE A 127 -10.02 4.73 7.28
N LYS A 128 -9.53 5.96 7.36
CA LYS A 128 -10.35 7.16 7.31
C LYS A 128 -10.09 7.90 6.01
N ILE A 129 -11.16 8.27 5.32
CA ILE A 129 -11.11 9.02 4.06
C ILE A 129 -11.99 10.25 4.23
N THR A 130 -11.38 11.42 4.13
CA THR A 130 -12.05 12.71 4.23
C THR A 130 -12.02 13.40 2.87
N ARG A 131 -13.19 13.62 2.29
CA ARG A 131 -13.37 14.34 1.03
C ARG A 131 -13.86 15.75 1.33
N THR A 132 -13.08 16.75 0.94
CA THR A 132 -13.37 18.16 1.22
C THR A 132 -13.71 18.89 -0.08
N THR A 133 -14.99 19.25 -0.23
CA THR A 133 -15.53 20.09 -1.30
C THR A 133 -16.21 21.32 -0.69
N ASP A 134 -17.44 21.65 -1.10
CA ASP A 134 -18.34 22.55 -0.38
C ASP A 134 -18.83 21.94 0.95
N LYS A 135 -18.81 20.60 1.05
CA LYS A 135 -19.11 19.82 2.25
C LYS A 135 -17.98 18.87 2.57
N VAL A 136 -17.82 18.57 3.86
CA VAL A 136 -16.89 17.55 4.35
C VAL A 136 -17.65 16.23 4.44
N VAL A 137 -17.19 15.23 3.69
CA VAL A 137 -17.70 13.86 3.75
C VAL A 137 -16.62 12.96 4.34
N ASN A 138 -16.95 12.22 5.38
CA ASN A 138 -16.03 11.32 6.07
C ASN A 138 -16.49 9.87 5.86
N HIS A 139 -15.55 9.00 5.53
CA HIS A 139 -15.72 7.56 5.50
C HIS A 139 -14.74 6.93 6.48
N GLU A 140 -15.19 5.89 7.17
CA GLU A 140 -14.36 5.10 8.07
C GLU A 140 -14.63 3.61 7.81
N PHE A 141 -13.56 2.83 7.67
CA PHE A 141 -13.61 1.40 7.44
C PHE A 141 -12.62 0.68 8.35
N THR A 142 -12.98 -0.53 8.78
CA THR A 142 -12.05 -1.45 9.42
C THR A 142 -11.78 -2.60 8.48
N ILE A 143 -10.53 -2.75 8.04
CA ILE A 143 -10.10 -3.77 7.08
C ILE A 143 -8.86 -4.50 7.58
N HIS A 144 -8.65 -5.76 7.19
CA HIS A 144 -7.39 -6.43 7.51
C HIS A 144 -6.25 -5.85 6.67
N TYR A 145 -5.05 -5.74 7.25
CA TYR A 145 -3.88 -5.28 6.54
C TYR A 145 -3.57 -6.15 5.32
N ARG A 146 -3.74 -7.47 5.48
CA ARG A 146 -3.60 -8.40 4.36
C ARG A 146 -4.55 -8.11 3.19
N ASP A 147 -5.80 -7.73 3.47
CA ASP A 147 -6.78 -7.36 2.44
C ASP A 147 -6.36 -6.09 1.71
N LEU A 148 -5.87 -5.10 2.46
CA LEU A 148 -5.35 -3.85 1.89
C LEU A 148 -4.16 -4.13 0.95
N CYS A 149 -3.17 -4.89 1.43
CA CYS A 149 -2.01 -5.30 0.63
C CYS A 149 -2.44 -6.01 -0.66
N TYR A 150 -3.40 -6.93 -0.56
CA TYR A 150 -3.91 -7.65 -1.72
C TYR A 150 -4.60 -6.72 -2.72
N ALA A 151 -5.53 -5.88 -2.26
CA ALA A 151 -6.30 -4.99 -3.13
C ALA A 151 -5.40 -3.95 -3.82
N VAL A 152 -4.47 -3.35 -3.08
CA VAL A 152 -3.52 -2.37 -3.62
C VAL A 152 -2.58 -3.03 -4.62
N SER A 153 -1.96 -4.16 -4.26
CA SER A 153 -1.04 -4.84 -5.18
C SER A 153 -1.74 -5.36 -6.44
N LYS A 154 -3.01 -5.79 -6.34
CA LYS A 154 -3.82 -6.19 -7.49
C LYS A 154 -4.10 -5.00 -8.40
N CYS A 155 -4.54 -3.88 -7.82
CA CYS A 155 -4.80 -2.64 -8.53
C CYS A 155 -3.59 -2.22 -9.40
N TYR A 156 -2.40 -2.16 -8.80
CA TYR A 156 -1.17 -1.77 -9.51
C TYR A 156 -0.65 -2.84 -10.47
N THR A 157 -0.81 -4.12 -10.15
CA THR A 157 -0.46 -5.22 -11.07
C THR A 157 -1.30 -5.13 -12.36
N GLU A 158 -2.61 -4.93 -12.24
CA GLU A 158 -3.50 -4.81 -13.41
C GLU A 158 -3.20 -3.55 -14.23
N LEU A 159 -2.81 -2.47 -13.56
CA LEU A 159 -2.38 -1.25 -14.22
C LEU A 159 -1.10 -1.46 -15.04
N LEU A 160 -0.10 -2.11 -14.46
CA LEU A 160 1.15 -2.48 -15.14
C LEU A 160 0.91 -3.47 -16.28
N LYS A 161 -0.01 -4.43 -16.14
CA LYS A 161 -0.38 -5.34 -17.24
C LYS A 161 -1.00 -4.59 -18.42
N ARG A 162 -1.81 -3.57 -18.13
CA ARG A 162 -2.50 -2.79 -19.17
C ARG A 162 -1.58 -1.84 -19.92
N TYR A 163 -0.68 -1.16 -19.22
CA TYR A 163 0.11 -0.07 -19.80
C TYR A 163 1.62 -0.37 -19.90
N GLY A 164 2.11 -1.39 -19.22
CA GLY A 164 3.55 -1.63 -19.05
C GLY A 164 4.21 -0.57 -18.15
N PHE A 165 5.50 -0.77 -17.84
CA PHE A 165 6.25 0.17 -16.98
C PHE A 165 6.34 1.58 -17.59
N SER A 166 6.79 1.69 -18.84
CA SER A 166 6.92 2.99 -19.52
C SER A 166 5.57 3.64 -19.83
N GLY A 167 4.55 2.84 -20.17
CA GLY A 167 3.23 3.39 -20.47
C GLY A 167 2.49 3.88 -19.24
N TYR A 168 2.78 3.33 -18.05
CA TYR A 168 2.22 3.82 -16.80
C TYR A 168 2.58 5.30 -16.57
N PHE A 169 3.88 5.63 -16.57
CA PHE A 169 4.38 6.99 -16.38
C PHE A 169 3.68 8.01 -17.31
N HIS A 170 3.56 7.68 -18.59
CA HIS A 170 2.94 8.56 -19.58
C HIS A 170 1.42 8.70 -19.45
N ARG A 171 0.75 7.76 -18.78
CA ARG A 171 -0.71 7.74 -18.64
C ARG A 171 -1.17 8.36 -17.34
N SER A 172 -0.41 8.19 -16.26
CA SER A 172 -0.69 8.79 -14.95
C SER A 172 -0.10 10.20 -14.81
N TYR A 173 0.79 10.63 -15.72
CA TYR A 173 1.62 11.84 -15.58
C TYR A 173 2.25 11.96 -14.18
N GLY A 174 2.54 10.80 -13.56
CA GLY A 174 3.02 10.65 -12.19
C GLY A 174 4.42 10.08 -12.11
N ASP A 175 4.82 9.62 -10.93
CA ASP A 175 6.06 8.90 -10.68
C ASP A 175 6.05 7.48 -11.26
N ASP A 176 7.21 6.86 -11.25
CA ASP A 176 7.33 5.44 -11.51
C ASP A 176 6.84 4.64 -10.29
N ILE A 177 6.06 3.58 -10.53
CA ILE A 177 5.71 2.63 -9.45
C ILE A 177 6.99 2.00 -8.91
N ASN A 178 7.17 2.09 -7.60
CA ASN A 178 8.23 1.37 -6.91
C ASN A 178 7.93 -0.13 -6.89
N ILE A 179 8.55 -0.88 -7.83
CA ILE A 179 8.34 -2.31 -7.99
C ILE A 179 8.75 -3.10 -6.74
N ARG A 180 9.79 -2.65 -6.01
CA ARG A 180 10.18 -3.29 -4.75
C ARG A 180 9.06 -3.20 -3.72
N GLN A 181 8.46 -2.02 -3.53
CA GLN A 181 7.32 -1.86 -2.61
C GLN A 181 6.12 -2.73 -3.04
N LEU A 182 5.83 -2.77 -4.35
CA LEU A 182 4.75 -3.61 -4.89
C LEU A 182 4.99 -5.10 -4.61
N LEU A 183 6.21 -5.60 -4.83
CA LEU A 183 6.58 -6.98 -4.55
C LEU A 183 6.45 -7.29 -3.06
N GLU A 184 6.93 -6.42 -2.17
CA GLU A 184 6.84 -6.58 -0.71
C GLU A 184 5.39 -6.77 -0.23
N ILE A 185 4.48 -5.85 -0.57
CA ILE A 185 3.07 -5.97 -0.15
C ILE A 185 2.36 -7.15 -0.82
N LYS A 186 2.73 -7.49 -2.06
CA LYS A 186 2.19 -8.65 -2.79
C LYS A 186 2.63 -9.97 -2.14
N GLY A 187 3.90 -10.07 -1.77
CA GLY A 187 4.47 -11.21 -1.05
C GLY A 187 3.78 -11.43 0.29
N TYR A 188 3.53 -10.36 1.04
CA TYR A 188 2.77 -10.43 2.29
C TYR A 188 1.33 -10.89 2.06
N ALA A 189 0.63 -10.31 1.09
CA ALA A 189 -0.75 -10.66 0.76
C ALA A 189 -0.90 -12.15 0.41
N LEU A 190 0.04 -12.71 -0.35
CA LEU A 190 0.07 -14.13 -0.73
C LEU A 190 0.62 -15.06 0.36
N GLY A 191 1.08 -14.51 1.48
CA GLY A 191 1.62 -15.25 2.62
C GLY A 191 3.03 -15.81 2.38
N LEU A 192 3.79 -15.22 1.46
CA LEU A 192 5.19 -15.55 1.18
C LEU A 192 6.13 -14.95 2.24
N THR A 193 5.78 -13.77 2.77
CA THR A 193 6.47 -13.13 3.90
C THR A 193 5.56 -13.03 5.12
N SER A 194 6.18 -12.83 6.28
CA SER A 194 5.52 -12.38 7.51
C SER A 194 5.66 -10.86 7.64
N ASN A 195 4.81 -10.24 8.46
CA ASN A 195 5.11 -8.89 8.92
C ASN A 195 6.39 -8.94 9.78
N LEU A 196 7.26 -7.97 9.60
CA LEU A 196 8.50 -7.76 10.37
C LEU A 196 8.31 -7.89 11.87
N TYR A 197 7.19 -7.37 12.37
CA TYR A 197 6.89 -7.34 13.81
C TYR A 197 6.13 -8.57 14.28
N ALA A 198 5.96 -9.61 13.46
CA ALA A 198 5.25 -10.82 13.87
C ALA A 198 6.18 -11.77 14.66
N GLU A 199 5.67 -12.39 15.72
CA GLU A 199 6.38 -13.40 16.53
C GLU A 199 6.69 -14.73 15.80
N ASP A 200 6.57 -14.78 14.47
CA ASP A 200 6.73 -15.99 13.67
C ASP A 200 8.16 -16.12 13.13
N GLU A 201 9.02 -16.79 13.88
CA GLU A 201 10.44 -17.06 13.55
C GLU A 201 10.64 -17.89 12.27
N THR A 202 9.58 -18.49 11.72
CA THR A 202 9.70 -19.45 10.61
C THR A 202 9.70 -18.80 9.23
N LYS A 203 9.35 -17.52 9.12
CA LYS A 203 9.30 -16.80 7.85
C LYS A 203 10.22 -15.60 7.85
N SER A 204 11.06 -15.53 6.81
CA SER A 204 11.80 -14.31 6.49
C SER A 204 10.81 -13.17 6.24
N TYR A 205 11.03 -12.06 6.92
CA TYR A 205 10.35 -10.81 6.62
C TYR A 205 10.78 -10.22 5.27
N ARG A 206 11.93 -10.65 4.75
CA ARG A 206 12.41 -10.28 3.41
C ARG A 206 11.96 -11.31 2.40
N LEU A 207 11.42 -10.84 1.28
CA LEU A 207 11.32 -11.66 0.07
C LEU A 207 12.72 -12.04 -0.37
N GLN A 208 13.02 -13.33 -0.32
CA GLN A 208 14.25 -13.91 -0.88
C GLN A 208 13.87 -14.62 -2.17
N LEU A 209 13.63 -13.83 -3.21
CA LEU A 209 13.27 -14.32 -4.54
C LEU A 209 14.44 -14.12 -5.49
N THR A 210 14.60 -15.04 -6.44
CA THR A 210 15.43 -14.79 -7.62
C THR A 210 14.75 -13.78 -8.56
N PRO A 211 15.48 -13.12 -9.47
CA PRO A 211 14.87 -12.20 -10.44
C PRO A 211 13.73 -12.84 -11.27
N ASP A 212 13.88 -14.11 -11.63
CA ASP A 212 12.82 -14.83 -12.36
C ASP A 212 11.58 -15.03 -11.48
N GLU A 213 11.75 -15.38 -10.20
CA GLU A 213 10.63 -15.49 -9.24
C GLU A 213 9.98 -14.13 -8.93
N GLU A 214 10.73 -13.03 -8.91
CA GLU A 214 10.17 -11.68 -8.80
C GLU A 214 9.29 -11.32 -10.01
N LEU A 215 9.74 -11.66 -11.22
CA LEU A 215 8.97 -11.46 -12.44
C LEU A 215 7.72 -12.35 -12.47
N GLU A 216 7.82 -13.59 -12.01
CA GLU A 216 6.67 -14.48 -11.86
C GLU A 216 5.68 -13.94 -10.83
N LEU A 217 6.15 -13.52 -9.65
CA LEU A 217 5.33 -12.88 -8.63
C LEU A 217 4.62 -11.64 -9.19
N LEU A 218 5.31 -10.79 -9.95
CA LEU A 218 4.71 -9.61 -10.57
C LEU A 218 3.58 -10.00 -11.54
N LYS A 219 3.78 -11.05 -12.34
CA LYS A 219 2.78 -11.54 -13.32
C LYS A 219 1.60 -12.26 -12.68
N MET A 220 1.74 -12.80 -11.47
CA MET A 220 0.66 -13.55 -10.81
C MET A 220 -0.64 -12.74 -10.75
N ASP A 221 -1.72 -13.37 -11.20
CA ASP A 221 -3.08 -12.88 -11.01
C ASP A 221 -3.44 -13.00 -9.53
N MET A 222 -3.89 -11.87 -8.99
CA MET A 222 -4.57 -11.76 -7.71
C MET A 222 -5.98 -11.32 -8.04
#